data_AF-A0A8J5QY00-F1
#
_entry.id   AF-A0A8J5QY00-F1
#
_cell.length_a   1.000
_cell.length_b   1.000
_cell.length_c   1.000
_cell.angle_alpha   90.00
_cell.angle_beta   90.00
_cell.angle_gamma   90.00
#
_symmetry.space_group_name_H-M   'P 1'
#
loop_
_entity.id
_entity.type
_entity.pdbx_description
1 polymer ?
#
loop_
_entity_poly.entity_id
_entity_poly.type
_entity_poly.pdbx_seq_one_letter_code
_entity_poly.pdbx_strand_id
1 'polypeptide(L)'
;MWGHSPALDFQEENIKDNSDNKSLEVLTVGAKDPRHIIKTLASSSVNQKYFINFHVIESSLEPIARSILLLHICLEKDLGLQVIYHSASSFLKYKNKCEWVNKFDVIFIAHNMINHLVSIVPLMNKKGILIVESRRLLVEAKKKELEEFSNELQNIAKSVGIKLFETFNPHDDNFARFVIDT
;
A
#
# COMPACT_ATOMS: atom_id res chain seq x y z
N MET A 1 -12.02 12.15 6.33
CA MET A 1 -11.83 12.48 4.90
C MET A 1 -11.58 11.17 4.14
N TRP A 2 -12.22 10.95 2.99
CA TRP A 2 -11.88 9.83 2.10
C TRP A 2 -10.54 10.16 1.42
N GLY A 3 -9.72 9.16 1.11
CA GLY A 3 -8.40 9.33 0.52
C GLY A 3 -8.47 10.03 -0.84
N HIS A 4 -7.30 10.41 -1.38
CA HIS A 4 -7.23 11.31 -2.52
C HIS A 4 -7.17 10.60 -3.87
N SER A 5 -6.50 9.44 -3.95
CA SER A 5 -6.34 8.70 -5.21
C SER A 5 -7.46 7.71 -5.53
N PRO A 6 -7.60 7.20 -6.78
CA PRO A 6 -8.54 6.13 -7.09
C PRO A 6 -8.26 4.85 -6.28
N ALA A 7 -9.27 4.02 -6.06
CA ALA A 7 -9.05 2.73 -5.40
C ALA A 7 -8.29 1.77 -6.33
N LEU A 8 -7.31 1.07 -5.76
CA LEU A 8 -6.52 0.02 -6.44
C LEU A 8 -7.06 -1.35 -6.06
N ASP A 9 -6.97 -2.29 -7.01
CA ASP A 9 -7.14 -3.71 -6.76
C ASP A 9 -5.77 -4.36 -6.62
N PHE A 10 -5.39 -4.71 -5.39
CA PHE A 10 -4.04 -5.19 -5.13
C PHE A 10 -3.76 -6.58 -5.70
N GLN A 11 -4.77 -7.33 -6.14
CA GLN A 11 -4.53 -8.59 -6.87
C GLN A 11 -3.92 -8.35 -8.24
N GLU A 12 -4.36 -7.29 -8.93
CA GLU A 12 -3.85 -6.93 -10.26
C GLU A 12 -2.50 -6.23 -10.18
N GLU A 13 -2.19 -5.61 -9.04
CA GLU A 13 -0.89 -4.99 -8.78
C GLU A 13 0.22 -5.99 -8.46
N ASN A 14 -0.14 -7.23 -8.12
CA ASN A 14 0.85 -8.26 -7.81
C ASN A 14 1.62 -8.64 -9.08
N ILE A 15 2.91 -8.30 -9.11
CA ILE A 15 3.81 -8.59 -10.23
C ILE A 15 4.38 -10.02 -10.22
N LYS A 16 4.05 -10.81 -9.19
CA LYS A 16 4.50 -12.20 -9.10
C LYS A 16 3.57 -13.11 -9.91
N ASP A 17 4.09 -13.65 -11.00
CA ASP A 17 3.57 -14.90 -11.55
C ASP A 17 3.95 -16.03 -10.59
N ASN A 18 2.99 -16.50 -9.80
CA ASN A 18 3.21 -17.67 -8.95
C ASN A 18 1.96 -18.54 -8.89
N SER A 19 2.02 -19.67 -9.61
CA SER A 19 1.13 -20.82 -9.49
C SER A 19 1.13 -21.47 -8.10
N ASP A 20 2.13 -21.15 -7.27
CA ASP A 20 2.44 -21.91 -6.05
C ASP A 20 1.97 -21.23 -4.76
N ASN A 21 1.73 -19.91 -4.76
CA ASN A 21 1.38 -19.19 -3.53
C ASN A 21 -0.11 -18.82 -3.52
N LYS A 22 -0.88 -19.52 -2.67
CA LYS A 22 -2.34 -19.30 -2.55
C LYS A 22 -2.70 -18.04 -1.79
N SER A 23 -1.76 -17.42 -1.07
CA SER A 23 -2.01 -16.22 -0.26
C SER A 23 -1.23 -15.00 -0.75
N LEU A 24 -1.89 -13.85 -0.76
CA LEU A 24 -1.34 -12.54 -1.09
C LEU A 24 -1.24 -11.68 0.19
N GLU A 25 -0.01 -11.34 0.58
CA GLU A 25 0.24 -10.49 1.75
C GLU A 25 0.31 -9.02 1.34
N VAL A 26 -0.65 -8.22 1.81
CA VAL A 26 -0.77 -6.80 1.47
C VAL A 26 -0.59 -5.93 2.72
N LEU A 27 0.29 -4.93 2.64
CA LEU A 27 0.45 -3.91 3.70
C LEU A 27 -0.07 -2.56 3.21
N THR A 28 -0.98 -1.92 3.95
CA THR A 28 -1.40 -0.54 3.69
C THR A 28 -0.95 0.37 4.83
N VAL A 29 -0.35 1.51 4.48
CA VAL A 29 0.17 2.49 5.46
C VAL A 29 -0.42 3.87 5.19
N GLY A 30 -1.30 4.31 6.09
CA GLY A 30 -1.90 5.64 6.07
C GLY A 30 -2.92 5.86 4.95
N ALA A 31 -3.62 4.81 4.51
CA ALA A 31 -4.65 4.91 3.47
C ALA A 31 -5.89 5.71 3.93
N LYS A 32 -6.10 5.84 5.25
CA LYS A 32 -7.19 6.54 5.94
C LYS A 32 -8.59 5.94 5.75
N ASP A 33 -8.77 5.08 4.76
CA ASP A 33 -10.05 4.48 4.43
C ASP A 33 -9.91 3.10 3.75
N PRO A 34 -10.97 2.25 3.79
CA PRO A 34 -10.91 0.88 3.28
C PRO A 34 -11.10 0.74 1.76
N ARG A 35 -11.13 1.81 0.96
CA ARG A 35 -11.48 1.74 -0.47
C ARG A 35 -10.65 0.73 -1.26
N HIS A 36 -9.34 0.63 -0.98
CA HIS A 36 -8.48 -0.32 -1.67
C HIS A 36 -8.84 -1.76 -1.29
N ILE A 37 -9.20 -1.98 -0.03
CA ILE A 37 -9.68 -3.27 0.49
C ILE A 37 -11.03 -3.60 -0.17
N ILE A 38 -11.99 -2.67 -0.18
CA ILE A 38 -13.32 -2.86 -0.79
C ILE A 38 -13.21 -3.11 -2.30
N LYS A 39 -12.35 -2.36 -3.00
CA LYS A 39 -12.12 -2.54 -4.43
C LYS A 39 -11.54 -3.92 -4.73
N THR A 40 -10.54 -4.34 -3.97
CA THR A 40 -9.94 -5.67 -4.07
C THR A 40 -10.98 -6.76 -3.78
N LEU A 41 -11.77 -6.61 -2.71
CA LEU A 41 -12.87 -7.51 -2.35
C LEU A 41 -13.91 -7.66 -3.46
N ALA A 42 -14.33 -6.54 -4.04
CA ALA A 42 -15.31 -6.54 -5.12
C ALA A 42 -14.81 -7.36 -6.32
N SER A 43 -13.54 -7.20 -6.70
CA SER A 43 -12.92 -8.01 -7.75
C SER A 43 -12.79 -9.49 -7.35
N SER A 44 -12.38 -9.79 -6.11
CA SER A 44 -12.29 -11.18 -5.61
C SER A 44 -13.62 -11.92 -5.65
N SER A 45 -14.74 -11.23 -5.42
CA SER A 45 -16.07 -11.86 -5.48
C SER A 45 -16.43 -12.39 -6.88
N VAL A 46 -15.79 -11.85 -7.92
CA VAL A 46 -15.98 -12.28 -9.31
C VAL A 46 -14.90 -13.27 -9.74
N ASN A 47 -13.64 -13.00 -9.39
CA ASN A 47 -12.50 -13.82 -9.78
C ASN A 47 -11.46 -13.87 -8.66
N GLN A 48 -11.64 -14.79 -7.71
CA GLN A 48 -10.72 -14.95 -6.61
C GLN A 48 -9.43 -15.64 -7.06
N LYS A 49 -8.34 -14.88 -7.17
CA LYS A 49 -7.01 -15.41 -7.51
C LYS A 49 -6.25 -15.90 -6.27
N TYR A 50 -6.42 -15.21 -5.13
CA TYR A 50 -5.67 -15.45 -3.90
C TYR A 50 -6.56 -15.37 -2.67
N PHE A 51 -6.13 -15.99 -1.57
CA PHE A 51 -6.56 -15.61 -0.22
C PHE A 51 -5.76 -14.37 0.22
N ILE A 52 -6.40 -13.27 0.59
CA ILE A 52 -5.70 -11.99 0.74
C ILE A 52 -5.62 -11.58 2.21
N ASN A 53 -4.40 -11.38 2.68
CA ASN A 53 -4.09 -10.95 4.05
C ASN A 53 -3.72 -9.47 4.05
N PHE A 54 -4.64 -8.63 4.47
CA PHE A 54 -4.44 -7.20 4.65
C PHE A 54 -3.89 -6.89 6.04
N HIS A 55 -2.76 -6.19 6.06
CA HIS A 55 -2.18 -5.57 7.23
C HIS A 55 -2.34 -4.05 7.10
N VAL A 56 -3.08 -3.42 8.00
CA VAL A 56 -3.42 -1.99 7.91
C VAL A 56 -2.74 -1.23 9.05
N ILE A 57 -1.98 -0.18 8.72
CA ILE A 57 -1.36 0.72 9.68
C ILE A 57 -1.98 2.12 9.53
N GLU A 58 -2.60 2.61 10.60
CA GLU A 58 -3.18 3.95 10.67
C GLU A 58 -2.72 4.68 11.94
N SER A 59 -2.57 6.00 11.84
CA SER A 59 -2.06 6.85 12.93
C SER A 59 -3.13 7.27 13.95
N SER A 60 -4.41 7.09 13.62
CA SER A 60 -5.51 7.47 14.50
C SER A 60 -6.63 6.43 14.52
N LEU A 61 -7.40 6.45 15.61
CA LEU A 61 -8.48 5.49 15.84
C LEU A 61 -9.70 5.74 14.94
N GLU A 62 -9.97 6.98 14.56
CA GLU A 62 -11.13 7.35 13.74
C GLU A 62 -11.13 6.63 12.36
N PRO A 63 -10.05 6.67 11.54
CA PRO A 63 -9.94 5.87 10.33
C PRO A 63 -10.14 4.38 10.55
N ILE A 64 -9.56 3.83 11.63
CA ILE A 64 -9.66 2.41 11.97
C ILE A 64 -11.13 2.04 12.25
N ALA A 65 -11.79 2.78 13.14
CA ALA A 65 -13.18 2.52 13.52
C ALA A 65 -14.12 2.61 12.32
N ARG A 66 -13.96 3.64 11.47
CA ARG A 66 -14.73 3.77 10.24
C ARG A 66 -14.46 2.62 9.26
N SER A 67 -13.20 2.22 9.12
CA SER A 67 -12.80 1.12 8.26
C SER A 67 -13.42 -0.20 8.72
N ILE A 68 -13.41 -0.48 10.03
CA ILE A 68 -14.06 -1.66 10.62
C ILE A 68 -15.57 -1.64 10.35
N LEU A 69 -16.24 -0.51 10.59
CA LEU A 69 -17.69 -0.38 10.37
C LEU A 69 -18.05 -0.62 8.90
N LEU A 70 -17.34 0.02 7.97
CA LEU A 70 -17.60 -0.13 6.53
C LEU A 70 -17.33 -1.56 6.05
N LEU A 71 -16.21 -2.16 6.47
CA LEU A 71 -15.90 -3.54 6.09
C LEU A 71 -16.91 -4.53 6.69
N HIS A 72 -17.41 -4.29 7.91
CA HIS A 72 -18.46 -5.12 8.50
C HIS A 72 -19.75 -5.07 7.68
N ILE A 73 -20.12 -3.92 7.11
CA ILE A 73 -21.28 -3.79 6.22
C ILE A 73 -21.03 -4.51 4.89
N CYS A 74 -19.81 -4.46 4.35
CA CYS A 74 -19.48 -5.07 3.06
C CYS A 74 -19.23 -6.59 3.13
N LEU A 75 -18.82 -7.13 4.28
CA LEU A 75 -18.42 -8.53 4.45
C LEU A 75 -19.61 -9.39 4.93
N GLU A 76 -20.57 -9.64 4.03
CA GLU A 76 -21.69 -10.55 4.32
C GLU A 76 -21.32 -12.04 4.15
N LYS A 77 -20.20 -12.35 3.48
CA LYS A 77 -19.73 -13.72 3.19
C LYS A 77 -18.22 -13.84 3.39
N ASP A 78 -17.74 -15.06 3.60
CA ASP A 78 -16.32 -15.37 3.59
C ASP A 78 -15.78 -15.28 2.16
N LEU A 79 -15.18 -14.14 1.83
CA LEU A 79 -14.60 -13.83 0.51
C LEU A 79 -13.10 -14.16 0.45
N GLY A 80 -12.60 -14.96 1.38
CA GLY A 80 -11.18 -15.32 1.44
C GLY A 80 -10.27 -14.12 1.73
N LEU A 81 -10.70 -13.27 2.67
CA LEU A 81 -10.00 -12.07 3.08
C LEU A 81 -9.80 -12.05 4.59
N GLN A 82 -8.60 -11.70 5.05
CA GLN A 82 -8.34 -11.34 6.43
C GLN A 82 -7.83 -9.89 6.50
N VAL A 83 -8.33 -9.10 7.45
CA VAL A 83 -7.85 -7.73 7.71
C VAL A 83 -7.38 -7.61 9.15
N ILE A 84 -6.12 -7.21 9.33
CA ILE A 84 -5.47 -7.06 10.63
C ILE A 84 -4.99 -5.61 10.77
N TYR A 85 -5.52 -4.90 11.77
CA TYR A 85 -5.10 -3.53 12.09
C TYR A 85 -3.95 -3.52 13.08
N HIS A 86 -2.94 -2.69 12.81
CA HIS A 86 -1.75 -2.52 13.62
C HIS A 86 -1.67 -1.10 14.15
N SER A 87 -1.12 -0.94 15.35
CA SER A 87 -0.82 0.39 15.90
C SER A 87 0.28 1.07 15.08
N ALA A 88 0.14 2.36 14.78
CA ALA A 88 1.19 3.17 14.15
C ALA A 88 2.52 3.18 14.92
N SER A 89 2.53 2.93 16.22
CA SER A 89 3.79 2.83 16.97
C SER A 89 4.57 1.52 16.69
N SER A 90 3.89 0.49 16.17
CA SER A 90 4.45 -0.85 16.04
C SER A 90 5.26 -1.03 14.75
N PHE A 91 4.93 -0.30 13.68
CA PHE A 91 5.58 -0.55 12.38
C PHE A 91 7.08 -0.21 12.37
N LEU A 92 7.52 0.76 13.18
CA LEU A 92 8.94 1.09 13.34
C LEU A 92 9.77 -0.09 13.88
N LYS A 93 9.11 -1.00 14.61
CA LYS A 93 9.74 -2.18 15.21
C LYS A 93 9.73 -3.40 14.26
N TYR A 94 8.85 -3.43 13.27
CA TYR A 94 8.67 -4.59 12.39
C TYR A 94 9.91 -4.89 11.55
N LYS A 95 10.69 -3.87 11.16
CA LYS A 95 11.95 -4.08 10.43
C LYS A 95 12.99 -4.93 11.19
N ASN A 96 12.86 -5.02 12.51
CA ASN A 96 13.75 -5.81 13.37
C ASN A 96 13.20 -7.20 13.70
N LYS A 97 12.03 -7.55 13.16
CA LYS A 97 11.32 -8.79 13.44
C LYS A 97 11.37 -9.70 12.21
N CYS A 98 11.97 -10.88 12.35
CA CYS A 98 12.20 -11.79 11.23
C CYS A 98 10.90 -12.24 10.56
N GLU A 99 9.78 -12.32 11.28
CA GLU A 99 8.49 -12.71 10.72
C GLU A 99 7.84 -11.64 9.83
N TRP A 100 8.36 -10.41 9.84
CA TRP A 100 7.88 -9.29 9.02
C TRP A 100 8.81 -8.94 7.86
N VAL A 101 10.09 -9.26 7.97
CA VAL A 101 11.08 -9.02 6.91
C VAL A 101 10.74 -9.87 5.69
N ASN A 102 10.77 -9.26 4.50
CA ASN A 102 10.47 -9.94 3.22
C ASN A 102 9.08 -10.61 3.17
N LYS A 103 8.12 -10.10 3.97
CA LYS A 103 6.77 -10.69 4.10
C LYS A 103 5.82 -10.27 2.99
N PHE A 104 5.78 -8.98 2.64
CA PHE A 104 4.67 -8.44 1.85
C PHE A 104 4.90 -8.46 0.36
N ASP A 105 3.92 -8.97 -0.38
CA ASP A 105 3.92 -9.03 -1.84
C ASP A 105 3.58 -7.66 -2.44
N VAL A 106 2.62 -6.96 -1.82
CA VAL A 106 2.19 -5.62 -2.23
C VAL A 106 2.21 -4.72 -1.00
N ILE A 107 2.88 -3.57 -1.11
CA ILE A 107 2.85 -2.53 -0.09
C ILE A 107 2.27 -1.26 -0.70
N PHE A 108 1.28 -0.67 -0.05
CA PHE A 108 0.77 0.66 -0.34
C PHE A 108 1.16 1.63 0.77
N ILE A 109 1.66 2.81 0.39
CA ILE A 109 1.98 3.90 1.31
C ILE A 109 1.41 5.23 0.81
N ALA A 110 0.72 5.95 1.69
CA ALA A 110 0.17 7.26 1.37
C ALA A 110 1.28 8.33 1.20
N HIS A 111 0.97 9.37 0.42
CA HIS A 111 1.89 10.44 0.06
C HIS A 111 2.50 11.19 1.27
N ASN A 112 1.79 11.21 2.39
CA ASN A 112 2.21 11.86 3.64
C ASN A 112 3.01 10.94 4.57
N MET A 113 3.26 9.69 4.16
CA MET A 113 3.96 8.68 4.95
C MET A 113 5.32 8.27 4.37
N ILE A 114 5.79 8.90 3.28
CA ILE A 114 7.02 8.53 2.56
C ILE A 114 8.30 8.54 3.41
N ASN A 115 8.33 9.33 4.50
CA ASN A 115 9.44 9.34 5.45
C ASN A 115 9.63 8.00 6.19
N HIS A 116 8.64 7.11 6.12
CA HIS A 116 8.68 5.78 6.73
C HIS A 116 9.20 4.69 5.79
N LEU A 117 9.51 5.01 4.53
CA LEU A 117 10.04 4.06 3.55
C LEU A 117 11.27 3.30 4.07
N VAL A 118 12.16 3.96 4.81
CA VAL A 118 13.33 3.34 5.45
C VAL A 118 12.97 2.17 6.37
N SER A 119 11.78 2.20 6.99
CA SER A 119 11.30 1.11 7.87
C SER A 119 10.40 0.11 7.16
N ILE A 120 9.86 0.48 5.99
CA ILE A 120 8.87 -0.32 5.25
C ILE A 120 9.55 -1.18 4.18
N VAL A 121 10.57 -0.67 3.50
CA VAL A 121 11.29 -1.40 2.44
C VAL A 121 11.85 -2.76 2.92
N PRO A 122 12.39 -2.92 4.15
CA PRO A 122 12.81 -4.25 4.64
C PRO A 122 11.67 -5.27 4.76
N LEU A 123 10.42 -4.82 4.86
CA LEU A 123 9.25 -5.69 4.97
C LEU A 123 8.77 -6.19 3.61
N MET A 124 9.18 -5.50 2.54
CA MET A 124 8.82 -5.81 1.18
C MET A 124 9.50 -7.08 0.72
N ASN A 125 8.72 -7.96 0.07
CA ASN A 125 9.27 -9.15 -0.51
C ASN A 125 10.21 -8.79 -1.69
N LYS A 126 11.29 -9.57 -1.89
CA LYS A 126 12.26 -9.37 -2.99
C LYS A 126 11.62 -9.29 -4.38
N LYS A 127 10.52 -10.01 -4.61
CA LYS A 127 9.73 -9.98 -5.86
C LYS A 127 8.42 -9.20 -5.70
N GLY A 128 8.26 -8.47 -4.61
CA GLY A 128 7.07 -7.67 -4.34
C GLY A 128 7.12 -6.31 -5.02
N ILE A 129 6.04 -5.56 -4.86
CA ILE A 129 5.90 -4.19 -5.37
C ILE A 129 5.54 -3.24 -4.22
N LEU A 130 6.11 -2.04 -4.28
CA LEU A 130 5.76 -0.92 -3.42
C LEU A 130 5.06 0.16 -4.25
N ILE A 131 3.90 0.58 -3.80
CA ILE A 131 3.05 1.58 -4.44
C ILE A 131 2.98 2.80 -3.52
N VAL A 132 3.42 3.94 -4.03
CA VAL A 132 3.42 5.21 -3.31
C VAL A 132 2.33 6.10 -3.91
N GLU A 133 1.40 6.57 -3.07
CA GLU A 133 0.38 7.53 -3.49
C GLU A 133 1.02 8.87 -3.89
N SER A 134 0.57 9.43 -5.02
CA SER A 134 0.96 10.75 -5.50
C SER A 134 0.18 11.87 -4.80
N ARG A 135 0.76 13.08 -4.78
CA ARG A 135 0.09 14.31 -4.33
C ARG A 135 -0.80 14.95 -5.40
N ARG A 136 -0.86 14.39 -6.62
CA ARG A 136 -1.60 14.94 -7.78
C ARG A 136 -3.03 15.37 -7.46
N LEU A 137 -3.75 14.57 -6.67
CA LEU A 137 -5.17 14.78 -6.38
C LEU A 137 -5.43 15.54 -5.07
N LEU A 138 -4.39 16.13 -4.46
CA LEU A 138 -4.56 17.10 -3.40
C LEU A 138 -5.01 18.42 -4.01
N VAL A 139 -6.19 18.90 -3.59
CA VAL A 139 -6.82 20.13 -4.11
C VAL A 139 -5.89 21.35 -4.06
N GLU A 140 -5.03 21.42 -3.05
CA GLU A 140 -4.12 22.54 -2.81
C GLU A 140 -2.77 22.40 -3.50
N ALA A 141 -2.45 21.22 -4.06
CA ALA A 141 -1.11 20.94 -4.56
C ALA A 141 -0.80 21.73 -5.83
N LYS A 142 0.24 22.55 -5.76
CA LYS A 142 0.76 23.31 -6.91
C LYS A 142 1.71 22.45 -7.72
N LYS A 143 1.86 22.76 -9.03
CA LYS A 143 2.84 22.09 -9.92
C LYS A 143 4.24 22.01 -9.30
N LYS A 144 4.70 23.09 -8.65
CA LYS A 144 6.00 23.14 -7.99
C LYS A 144 6.10 22.13 -6.83
N GLU A 145 5.05 21.98 -6.03
CA GLU A 145 5.03 21.06 -4.89
C GLU A 145 4.98 19.59 -5.35
N LEU A 146 4.33 19.31 -6.49
CA LEU A 146 4.35 17.99 -7.11
C LEU A 146 5.76 17.59 -7.57
N GLU A 147 6.51 18.54 -8.16
CA GLU A 147 7.91 18.34 -8.53
C GLU A 147 8.82 18.18 -7.31
N GLU A 148 8.65 19.03 -6.29
CA GLU A 148 9.40 18.93 -5.03
C GLU A 148 9.16 17.57 -4.35
N PHE A 149 7.92 17.10 -4.32
CA PHE A 149 7.57 15.77 -3.82
C PHE A 149 8.20 14.64 -4.65
N SER A 150 8.16 14.72 -5.98
CA SER A 150 8.78 13.71 -6.85
C SER A 150 10.29 13.61 -6.61
N ASN A 151 10.97 14.75 -6.49
CA ASN A 151 12.40 14.82 -6.19
C ASN A 151 12.72 14.25 -4.79
N GLU A 152 11.93 14.59 -3.77
CA GLU A 152 12.04 14.03 -2.42
C GLU A 152 11.89 12.50 -2.45
N LEU A 153 10.85 12.01 -3.12
CA LEU A 153 10.56 10.58 -3.25
C LEU A 153 11.70 9.83 -3.95
N GLN A 154 12.24 10.38 -5.05
CA GLN A 154 13.37 9.77 -5.77
C GLN A 154 14.65 9.74 -4.91
N ASN A 155 14.90 10.77 -4.11
CA ASN A 155 16.06 10.80 -3.21
C ASN A 155 15.93 9.73 -2.11
N ILE A 156 14.75 9.60 -1.50
CA ILE A 156 14.48 8.57 -0.50
C ILE A 156 14.61 7.19 -1.15
N ALA A 157 14.02 6.98 -2.34
CA ALA A 157 14.07 5.72 -3.07
C ALA A 157 15.52 5.24 -3.31
N LYS A 158 16.40 6.12 -3.78
CA LYS A 158 17.83 5.83 -3.94
C LYS A 158 18.49 5.46 -2.61
N SER A 159 18.15 6.16 -1.53
CA SER A 159 18.75 5.91 -0.21
C SER A 159 18.36 4.55 0.40
N VAL A 160 17.20 4.01 0.02
CA VAL A 160 16.68 2.73 0.53
C VAL A 160 16.81 1.57 -0.47
N GLY A 161 17.46 1.79 -1.62
CA GLY A 161 17.72 0.74 -2.61
C GLY A 161 16.48 0.24 -3.34
N ILE A 162 15.55 1.14 -3.69
CA ILE A 162 14.41 0.83 -4.56
C ILE A 162 14.49 1.65 -5.85
N LYS A 163 14.01 1.08 -6.95
CA LYS A 163 13.92 1.74 -8.26
C LYS A 163 12.49 1.73 -8.78
N LEU A 164 12.18 2.69 -9.64
CA LEU A 164 10.89 2.75 -10.33
C LEU A 164 10.68 1.49 -11.17
N PHE A 165 9.52 0.88 -11.04
CA PHE A 165 9.08 -0.25 -11.84
C PHE A 165 8.61 0.21 -13.23
N GLU A 166 7.96 1.37 -13.28
CA GLU A 166 7.48 2.03 -14.49
C GLU A 166 7.77 3.53 -14.42
N THR A 167 7.67 4.23 -15.55
CA THR A 167 7.82 5.69 -15.56
C THR A 167 6.78 6.36 -14.69
N PHE A 168 7.19 7.36 -13.90
CA PHE A 168 6.29 8.13 -13.04
C PHE A 168 6.39 9.63 -13.37
N ASN A 169 5.25 10.23 -13.68
CA ASN A 169 5.06 11.66 -13.88
C ASN A 169 4.17 12.22 -12.76
N PRO A 170 4.67 13.12 -11.91
CA PRO A 170 3.93 13.61 -10.74
C PRO A 170 2.69 14.44 -11.08
N HIS A 171 2.57 14.97 -12.31
CA HIS A 171 1.39 15.70 -12.78
C HIS A 171 0.34 14.79 -13.37
N ASP A 172 0.76 13.62 -13.88
CA ASP A 172 -0.10 12.73 -14.64
C ASP A 172 -0.52 11.47 -13.85
N ASP A 173 0.35 10.97 -12.99
CA ASP A 173 0.15 9.69 -12.34
C ASP A 173 -0.33 9.82 -10.90
N ASN A 174 -1.29 8.95 -10.54
CA ASN A 174 -1.82 8.86 -9.17
C ASN A 174 -0.94 8.06 -8.23
N PHE A 175 -0.03 7.23 -8.78
CA PHE A 175 0.81 6.32 -8.03
C PHE A 175 2.18 6.22 -8.69
N ALA A 176 3.22 6.10 -7.86
CA ALA A 176 4.54 5.67 -8.28
C ALA A 176 4.76 4.23 -7.81
N ARG A 177 5.23 3.36 -8.69
CA ARG A 177 5.48 1.94 -8.40
C ARG A 177 6.98 1.67 -8.34
N PHE A 178 7.41 0.93 -7.32
CA PHE A 178 8.81 0.63 -7.04
C PHE A 178 9.04 -0.86 -6.80
N VAL A 179 10.23 -1.32 -7.17
CA VAL A 179 10.77 -2.66 -6.87
C VAL A 179 12.13 -2.51 -6.20
N ILE A 180 12.57 -3.56 -5.50
CA ILE A 180 13.92 -3.58 -4.90
C ILE A 180 14.96 -3.55 -6.02
N ASP A 181 15.98 -2.71 -5.86
CA ASP A 181 17.10 -2.63 -6.79
C ASP A 181 18.06 -3.78 -6.50
N THR A 182 17.89 -4.88 -7.24
CA THR A 182 18.75 -6.08 -7.21
C THR A 182 19.93 -5.98 -8.15
#